data_AF-A0A0P0M1T3-F1
#
_entry.id   AF-A0A0P0M1T3-F1
#
_cell.length_a   1.000
_cell.length_b   1.000
_cell.length_c   1.000
_cell.angle_alpha   90.00
_cell.angle_beta   90.00
_cell.angle_gamma   90.00
#
_symmetry.space_group_name_H-M   'P 1'
#
loop_
_entity.id
_entity.type
_entity.pdbx_description
1 polymer ?
#
loop_
_entity_poly.entity_id
_entity_poly.type
_entity_poly.pdbx_seq_one_letter_code
_entity_poly.pdbx_strand_id
1 'polypeptide(L)'
;MKTDMKYAVAVLVDGDNASFENLEDVMGFVSRHGNAIIRRIYGDWTRKPLSGWKDAAGEHGFRLVQASSFASGKTPRTSPWS
;
A
#
# COMPACT_ATOMS: atom_id res chain seq x y z
N MET A 1 17.65 29.55 -8.39
CA MET A 1 17.01 28.33 -8.93
C MET A 1 16.53 27.52 -7.74
N LYS A 2 15.22 27.45 -7.45
CA LYS A 2 14.71 26.50 -6.45
C LYS A 2 14.81 25.13 -7.10
N THR A 3 15.67 24.28 -6.58
CA THR A 3 15.60 22.85 -6.90
C THR A 3 14.24 22.39 -6.38
N ASP A 4 13.33 22.03 -7.28
CA ASP A 4 12.10 21.32 -6.93
C ASP A 4 12.52 19.99 -6.28
N MET A 5 12.74 20.03 -4.97
CA MET A 5 13.04 18.84 -4.18
C MET A 5 11.75 18.04 -4.08
N LYS A 6 11.49 17.22 -5.10
CA LYS A 6 10.45 16.20 -5.06
C LYS A 6 10.82 15.21 -3.96
N TYR A 7 10.03 15.14 -2.90
CA TYR A 7 10.27 14.21 -1.80
C TYR A 7 10.34 12.78 -2.33
N ALA A 8 11.25 11.97 -1.81
CA ALA A 8 11.19 10.53 -2.01
C ALA A 8 10.03 9.96 -1.19
N VAL A 9 9.03 9.39 -1.85
CA VAL A 9 7.83 8.86 -1.22
C VAL A 9 7.84 7.34 -1.28
N ALA A 10 7.48 6.71 -0.17
CA ALA A 10 7.15 5.29 -0.12
C ALA A 10 5.63 5.13 -0.03
N VAL A 11 5.05 4.35 -0.94
CA VAL A 11 3.63 4.00 -0.94
C VAL A 11 3.51 2.52 -0.58
N LEU A 12 2.95 2.26 0.60
CA LEU A 12 2.73 0.92 1.14
C LEU A 12 1.22 0.75 1.37
N VAL A 13 0.61 -0.17 0.64
CA VAL A 13 -0.84 -0.40 0.66
C VAL A 13 -1.12 -1.71 1.36
N ASP A 14 -2.07 -1.71 2.29
CA ASP A 14 -2.69 -2.91 2.83
C ASP A 14 -3.83 -3.34 1.88
N GLY A 15 -3.51 -4.24 0.96
CA GLY A 15 -4.41 -4.74 -0.07
C GLY A 15 -5.51 -5.65 0.45
N ASP A 16 -5.43 -6.13 1.70
CA ASP A 16 -6.51 -6.87 2.34
C ASP A 16 -7.60 -5.92 2.85
N ASN A 17 -7.21 -4.73 3.30
CA ASN A 17 -8.11 -3.72 3.87
C ASN A 17 -8.43 -2.52 2.95
N ALA A 18 -7.81 -2.43 1.78
CA ALA A 18 -8.07 -1.40 0.77
C ALA A 18 -8.80 -1.93 -0.47
N SER A 19 -9.35 -1.00 -1.28
CA SER A 19 -9.80 -1.26 -2.66
C SER A 19 -8.70 -0.85 -3.65
N PHE A 20 -8.54 -1.60 -4.74
CA PHE A 20 -7.60 -1.29 -5.83
C PHE A 20 -8.01 -0.04 -6.62
N GLU A 21 -9.29 0.32 -6.60
CA GLU A 21 -9.86 1.50 -7.29
C GLU A 21 -9.26 2.82 -6.79
N ASN A 22 -8.76 2.84 -5.54
CA ASN A 22 -8.19 4.03 -4.92
C ASN A 22 -6.73 4.32 -5.36
N LEU A 23 -6.08 3.43 -6.11
CA LEU A 23 -4.66 3.59 -6.44
C LEU A 23 -4.39 4.81 -7.32
N GLU A 24 -5.28 5.12 -8.27
CA GLU A 24 -5.11 6.29 -9.14
C GLU A 24 -5.11 7.59 -8.33
N ASP A 25 -6.07 7.76 -7.41
CA ASP A 25 -6.15 8.94 -6.54
C ASP A 25 -4.90 9.09 -5.65
N VAL A 26 -4.42 7.97 -5.09
CA VAL A 26 -3.19 7.93 -4.28
C VAL A 26 -1.98 8.37 -5.11
N MET A 27 -1.85 7.85 -6.33
CA MET A 27 -0.72 8.19 -7.21
C MET A 27 -0.83 9.63 -7.74
N GLY A 28 -2.04 10.11 -7.99
CA GLY A 28 -2.33 11.50 -8.30
C GLY A 28 -1.89 12.43 -7.16
N PHE A 29 -2.16 12.07 -5.91
CA PHE A 29 -1.68 12.83 -4.75
C PHE A 29 -0.15 12.82 -4.63
N VAL A 30 0.48 11.65 -4.77
CA VAL A 30 1.93 11.51 -4.66
C VAL A 30 2.66 12.32 -5.72
N SER A 31 2.20 12.29 -6.97
CA SER A 31 2.84 12.98 -8.09
C SER A 31 2.92 14.51 -7.92
N ARG A 32 2.01 15.09 -7.13
CA ARG A 32 2.00 16.53 -6.79
C ARG A 32 3.05 16.92 -5.75
N HIS A 33 3.49 15.98 -4.91
CA HIS A 33 4.35 16.27 -3.75
C HIS A 33 5.74 15.64 -3.87
N GLY A 34 5.89 14.56 -4.61
CA GLY A 34 7.14 13.82 -4.64
C GLY A 34 7.23 12.76 -5.73
N ASN A 35 8.25 11.93 -5.62
CA ASN A 35 8.49 10.79 -6.46
C ASN A 35 8.32 9.49 -5.66
N ALA A 36 7.35 8.65 -6.03
CA ALA A 36 7.19 7.35 -5.41
C ALA A 36 8.33 6.41 -5.84
N ILE A 37 9.30 6.21 -4.94
CA ILE A 37 10.46 5.33 -5.13
C ILE A 37 10.22 3.91 -4.60
N ILE A 38 9.23 3.74 -3.72
CA ILE A 38 8.79 2.44 -3.23
C ILE A 38 7.29 2.36 -3.44
N ARG A 39 6.83 1.29 -4.09
CA ARG A 39 5.42 1.02 -4.36
C ARG A 39 5.15 -0.45 -4.10
N ARG A 40 4.47 -0.75 -2.98
CA ARG A 40 4.17 -2.12 -2.57
C ARG A 40 2.75 -2.24 -2.09
N ILE A 41 2.12 -3.36 -2.42
CA ILE A 41 0.80 -3.74 -1.94
C ILE A 41 0.98 -5.07 -1.21
N TYR A 42 0.60 -5.10 0.05
CA TYR A 42 0.70 -6.27 0.92
C TYR A 42 -0.67 -6.89 1.06
N GLY A 43 -0.78 -8.20 0.91
CA GLY A 43 -2.06 -8.88 1.12
C GLY A 43 -1.93 -10.39 1.05
N ASP A 44 -2.99 -11.07 1.47
CA ASP A 44 -3.11 -12.51 1.36
C ASP A 44 -3.69 -12.91 -0.01
N TRP A 45 -2.81 -12.95 -1.01
CA TRP A 45 -3.18 -13.25 -2.40
C TRP A 45 -3.63 -14.68 -2.64
N THR A 46 -3.52 -15.56 -1.64
CA THR A 46 -4.10 -16.90 -1.69
C THR A 46 -5.60 -16.90 -1.45
N ARG A 47 -6.12 -15.85 -0.79
CA ARG A 47 -7.54 -15.74 -0.40
C ARG A 47 -8.31 -14.69 -1.19
N LYS A 48 -7.63 -13.71 -1.79
CA LYS A 48 -8.24 -12.57 -2.48
C LYS A 48 -8.17 -12.73 -4.01
N PRO A 49 -9.22 -12.31 -4.75
CA PRO A 49 -9.14 -12.23 -6.21
C PRO A 49 -8.01 -11.29 -6.63
N LEU A 50 -7.04 -11.85 -7.37
CA LEU A 50 -5.84 -11.14 -7.81
C LEU A 50 -6.06 -10.26 -9.05
N SER A 51 -7.13 -10.46 -9.82
CA SER A 51 -7.29 -9.81 -11.13
C SER A 51 -7.27 -8.29 -11.05
N GLY A 52 -8.16 -7.67 -10.26
CA GLY A 52 -8.22 -6.21 -10.13
C GLY A 52 -6.94 -5.61 -9.53
N TRP A 53 -6.35 -6.28 -8.54
CA TRP A 53 -5.07 -5.85 -7.95
C TRP A 53 -3.89 -5.97 -8.91
N LYS A 54 -3.86 -7.02 -9.73
CA LYS A 54 -2.78 -7.24 -10.71
C LYS A 54 -2.79 -6.20 -11.81
N ASP A 55 -3.98 -5.85 -12.32
CA ASP A 55 -4.13 -4.85 -13.37
C ASP A 55 -3.76 -3.46 -12.84
N ALA A 56 -4.35 -3.05 -11.70
CA ALA A 56 -4.06 -1.74 -11.10
C ALA A 56 -2.59 -1.63 -10.61
N ALA A 57 -2.01 -2.71 -10.09
CA ALA A 57 -0.59 -2.73 -9.73
C ALA A 57 0.31 -2.60 -10.96
N GLY A 58 -0.04 -3.27 -12.07
CA GLY A 58 0.68 -3.16 -13.33
C GLY A 58 0.67 -1.74 -13.88
N GLU A 59 -0.52 -1.11 -13.89
CA GLU A 59 -0.72 0.25 -14.37
C GLU A 59 0.13 1.29 -13.60
N HIS A 60 0.15 1.19 -12.27
CA HIS A 60 0.85 2.16 -11.42
C HIS A 60 2.24 1.71 -10.95
N GLY A 61 2.75 0.57 -11.45
CA GLY A 61 4.08 0.07 -11.11
C GLY A 61 4.25 -0.38 -9.65
N PHE A 62 3.19 -0.91 -9.04
CA PHE A 62 3.27 -1.52 -7.72
C PHE A 62 3.76 -2.96 -7.77
N ARG A 63 4.51 -3.36 -6.76
CA ARG A 63 4.82 -4.76 -6.51
C ARG A 63 3.82 -5.36 -5.53
N LEU A 64 3.13 -6.41 -5.95
CA LEU A 64 2.34 -7.25 -5.05
C LEU A 64 3.30 -8.07 -4.17
N VAL A 65 3.08 -8.04 -2.86
CA VAL A 65 3.87 -8.75 -1.85
C VAL A 65 2.92 -9.64 -1.06
N GLN A 66 3.16 -10.95 -1.06
CA GLN A 66 2.39 -11.86 -0.22
C GLN A 66 2.68 -11.53 1.25
N ALA A 67 1.64 -11.19 1.99
CA ALA A 67 1.68 -11.06 3.44
C ALA A 67 0.74 -12.11 4.02
N SER A 68 1.23 -12.91 4.96
CA SER A 68 0.35 -13.81 5.71
C SER A 68 -0.66 -12.95 6.48
N SER A 69 -1.94 -13.23 6.31
CA SER A 69 -2.98 -12.60 7.11
C SER A 69 -2.68 -12.85 8.57
N PHE A 70 -2.39 -11.79 9.34
CA PHE A 70 -2.46 -11.90 10.79
C PHE A 70 -3.92 -12.16 11.10
N ALA A 71 -4.22 -13.41 11.49
CA ALA A 71 -5.57 -13.78 11.90
C ALA A 71 -6.07 -12.75 12.91
N SER A 72 -7.24 -12.16 12.64
CA SER A 72 -7.94 -11.31 13.59
C SER A 72 -8.11 -12.09 14.90
N GLY A 73 -7.26 -11.77 15.86
CA GLY A 73 -7.07 -12.58 17.04
C GLY A 73 -6.34 -11.80 18.10
N LYS A 74 -6.96 -10.69 18.53
CA LYS A 74 -6.64 -9.92 19.74
C LYS A 74 -5.25 -9.27 19.74
N THR A 75 -5.22 -7.95 19.69
CA THR A 75 -4.18 -7.25 20.45
C THR A 75 -4.38 -7.62 21.92
N PRO A 76 -3.38 -8.18 22.64
CA PRO A 76 -3.40 -8.06 24.08
C PRO A 76 -3.14 -6.57 24.34
N ARG A 77 -4.21 -5.79 24.52
CA ARG A 77 -4.11 -4.56 25.29
C ARG A 77 -3.93 -4.99 26.75
N THR A 78 -2.76 -5.53 27.07
CA THR A 78 -2.30 -5.62 28.45
C THR A 78 -1.45 -4.38 28.66
N SER A 79 -2.05 -3.32 29.18
CA SER A 79 -1.27 -2.24 29.77
C SER A 79 -0.48 -2.84 30.95
N PRO A 80 0.86 -2.71 31.01
CA PRO A 80 1.64 -3.22 32.13
C PRO A 80 1.58 -2.31 33.37
N TRP A 81 0.65 -1.35 33.40
CA TRP A 81 0.48 -0.39 34.49
C TRP A 81 -0.99 -0.36 34.91
N SER A 82 -1.34 -1.24 35.85
CA SER A 82 -2.54 -1.20 36.69
C SER A 82 -2.18 -1.79 38.04
#